data_AF-A0A5A9EUP6-F1
#
_entry.id   AF-A0A5A9EUP6-F1
#
_cell.length_a   1.000
_cell.length_b   1.000
_cell.length_c   1.000
_cell.angle_alpha   90.00
_cell.angle_beta   90.00
_cell.angle_gamma   90.00
#
_symmetry.space_group_name_H-M   'P 1'
#
loop_
_entity.id
_entity.type
_entity.pdbx_description
1 polymer ?
#
loop_
_entity_poly.entity_id
_entity_poly.type
_entity_poly.pdbx_seq_one_letter_code
_entity_poly.pdbx_strand_id
1 'polypeptide(L)'
;MLSLPLPVTAADAFGAAAFAGSCLWPLMKKRRALLAGQAATNLMFIIHYVLLGAHTAAALCLLVVTQALVAMPEGRNRWQTAAFAATVPAIATIAVFTWSGLPSALSSLGITFSTLARWQSDAVRMRLLLLVAGAFWISHNALVMSPFAMASDAFSAAANLLRLRGERRKAAPAAVATANANATPKGLAAA
;
A
#
# COMPACT_ATOMS: atom_id res chain seq x y z
N MET A 1 19.16 -34.95 -6.16
CA MET A 1 18.42 -34.84 -7.43
C MET A 1 18.00 -33.40 -7.58
N LEU A 2 18.78 -32.63 -8.34
CA LEU A 2 18.54 -31.21 -8.62
C LEU A 2 18.21 -31.14 -10.12
N SER A 3 16.94 -31.00 -10.45
CA SER A 3 16.48 -30.83 -11.84
C SER A 3 15.69 -29.51 -11.91
N LEU A 4 16.35 -28.47 -12.42
CA LEU A 4 15.73 -27.28 -13.04
C LEU A 4 14.92 -27.70 -14.29
N PRO A 5 13.97 -26.91 -14.83
CA PRO A 5 13.56 -25.54 -14.48
C PRO A 5 12.10 -25.50 -13.99
N LEU A 6 11.75 -24.58 -13.09
CA LEU A 6 10.33 -24.23 -12.91
C LEU A 6 9.87 -23.60 -14.23
N PRO A 7 8.93 -24.20 -14.99
CA PRO A 7 8.38 -23.52 -16.15
C PRO A 7 7.76 -22.23 -15.65
N VAL A 8 8.30 -21.09 -16.07
CA VAL A 8 7.74 -19.77 -15.74
C VAL A 8 6.29 -19.81 -16.19
N THR A 9 5.37 -19.88 -15.24
CA THR A 9 3.95 -19.94 -15.55
C THR A 9 3.48 -18.58 -16.04
N ALA A 10 2.33 -18.52 -16.71
CA ALA A 10 1.72 -17.23 -17.03
C ALA A 10 1.51 -16.38 -15.75
N ALA A 11 1.12 -17.03 -14.64
CA ALA A 11 1.02 -16.36 -13.35
C ALA A 11 2.36 -15.74 -12.93
N ASP A 12 3.46 -16.48 -13.01
CA ASP A 12 4.79 -15.99 -12.66
C ASP A 12 5.23 -14.81 -13.54
N ALA A 13 4.94 -14.86 -14.84
CA ALA A 13 5.27 -13.76 -15.77
C ALA A 13 4.52 -12.47 -15.38
N PHE A 14 3.20 -12.55 -15.13
CA PHE A 14 2.42 -11.40 -14.69
C PHE A 14 2.82 -10.92 -13.28
N GLY A 15 3.15 -11.85 -12.38
CA GLY A 15 3.63 -11.52 -11.04
C GLY A 15 4.98 -10.78 -11.08
N ALA A 16 5.92 -11.26 -11.88
CA ALA A 16 7.23 -10.63 -12.07
C ALA A 16 7.11 -9.24 -12.73
N ALA A 17 6.25 -9.11 -13.74
CA ALA A 17 5.96 -7.82 -14.37
C ALA A 17 5.31 -6.84 -13.38
N ALA A 18 4.37 -7.30 -12.55
CA ALA A 18 3.75 -6.50 -11.51
C ALA A 18 4.77 -6.08 -10.44
N PHE A 19 5.68 -6.96 -10.04
CA PHE A 19 6.77 -6.63 -9.13
C PHE A 19 7.70 -5.55 -9.72
N ALA A 20 8.14 -5.71 -10.97
CA ALA A 20 8.94 -4.69 -11.64
C ALA A 20 8.19 -3.35 -11.71
N GLY A 21 6.90 -3.37 -12.07
CA GLY A 21 6.03 -2.20 -12.03
C GLY A 21 5.98 -1.54 -10.66
N SER A 22 5.88 -2.34 -9.59
CA SER A 22 5.85 -1.89 -8.19
C SER A 22 7.12 -1.17 -7.76
N CYS A 23 8.27 -1.55 -8.31
CA CYS A 23 9.54 -0.87 -8.11
C CYS A 23 9.65 0.44 -8.91
N LEU A 24 9.05 0.48 -10.10
CA LEU A 24 9.19 1.57 -11.06
C LEU A 24 8.22 2.73 -10.84
N TRP A 25 6.93 2.44 -10.64
CA TRP A 25 5.92 3.51 -10.54
C TRP A 25 6.22 4.52 -9.43
N PRO A 26 6.71 4.16 -8.22
CA PRO A 26 7.00 5.13 -7.16
C PRO A 26 8.12 6.14 -7.50
N LEU A 27 8.92 5.86 -8.53
CA LEU A 27 10.00 6.72 -9.00
C LEU A 27 9.51 7.82 -9.96
N MET A 28 8.26 7.72 -10.43
CA MET A 28 7.68 8.68 -11.35
C MET A 28 7.46 10.04 -10.66
N LYS A 29 7.88 11.13 -11.32
CA LYS A 29 7.82 12.48 -10.74
C LYS A 29 6.44 13.13 -10.84
N LYS A 30 5.65 12.77 -11.86
CA LYS A 30 4.33 13.35 -12.10
C LYS A 30 3.27 12.55 -11.37
N ARG A 31 2.40 13.22 -10.60
CA ARG A 31 1.30 12.59 -9.84
C ARG A 31 0.41 11.69 -10.71
N ARG A 32 0.02 12.15 -11.90
CA ARG A 32 -0.79 11.35 -12.83
C ARG A 32 -0.05 10.10 -13.31
N ALA A 33 1.26 10.20 -13.55
CA ALA A 33 2.08 9.05 -13.94
C ALA A 33 2.21 8.04 -12.78
N LEU A 34 2.42 8.51 -11.55
CA LEU A 34 2.42 7.67 -10.34
C LEU A 34 1.12 6.85 -10.23
N LEU A 35 -0.03 7.51 -10.37
CA LEU A 35 -1.34 6.85 -10.30
C LEU A 35 -1.58 5.87 -11.47
N ALA A 36 -1.21 6.25 -12.69
CA ALA A 36 -1.32 5.38 -13.86
C ALA A 36 -0.42 4.15 -13.74
N GLY A 37 0.82 4.32 -13.27
CA GLY A 37 1.75 3.22 -13.02
C GLY A 37 1.27 2.28 -11.92
N GLN A 38 0.69 2.82 -10.84
CA GLN A 38 0.04 2.02 -9.79
C GLN A 38 -1.16 1.23 -10.35
N ALA A 39 -2.00 1.86 -11.17
CA ALA A 39 -3.14 1.19 -11.81
C ALA A 39 -2.67 0.06 -12.75
N ALA A 40 -1.71 0.33 -13.64
CA ALA A 40 -1.15 -0.67 -14.55
C ALA A 40 -0.52 -1.85 -13.79
N THR A 41 0.22 -1.57 -12.72
CA THR A 41 0.79 -2.60 -11.84
C THR A 41 -0.30 -3.48 -11.21
N ASN A 42 -1.39 -2.87 -10.71
CA ASN A 42 -2.50 -3.61 -10.14
C ASN A 42 -3.24 -4.44 -11.20
N LEU A 43 -3.39 -3.96 -12.44
CA LEU A 43 -3.95 -4.77 -13.53
C LEU A 43 -3.15 -6.06 -13.76
N MET A 44 -1.82 -5.99 -13.70
CA MET A 44 -0.97 -7.18 -13.77
C MET A 44 -1.18 -8.11 -12.57
N PHE A 45 -1.30 -7.57 -11.35
CA PHE A 45 -1.64 -8.37 -10.17
C PHE A 45 -3.03 -9.00 -10.23
N ILE A 46 -4.02 -8.36 -10.85
CA ILE A 46 -5.35 -8.95 -11.06
C ILE A 46 -5.22 -10.22 -11.90
N ILE A 47 -4.53 -10.13 -13.04
CA ILE A 47 -4.33 -11.29 -13.92
C ILE A 47 -3.57 -12.38 -13.16
N HIS A 48 -2.50 -12.02 -12.45
CA HIS A 48 -1.73 -12.93 -11.62
C HIS A 48 -2.61 -13.66 -10.58
N TYR A 49 -3.40 -12.95 -9.78
CA TYR A 49 -4.24 -13.54 -8.74
C TYR A 49 -5.40 -14.36 -9.31
N VAL A 50 -5.97 -13.99 -10.46
CA VAL A 50 -6.98 -14.81 -11.15
C VAL A 50 -6.37 -16.15 -11.56
N LEU A 51 -5.15 -16.16 -12.11
CA LEU A 51 -4.45 -17.38 -12.50
C LEU A 51 -4.07 -18.26 -11.30
N LEU A 52 -3.88 -17.67 -10.12
CA LEU A 52 -3.68 -18.40 -8.86
C LEU A 52 -4.98 -18.85 -8.18
N GLY A 53 -6.16 -18.48 -8.70
CA GLY A 53 -7.47 -18.74 -8.06
C GLY A 53 -7.77 -17.84 -6.85
N ALA A 54 -6.96 -16.81 -6.59
CA ALA A 54 -7.12 -15.87 -5.48
C ALA A 54 -8.09 -14.73 -5.86
N HIS A 55 -9.36 -15.07 -6.14
CA HIS A 55 -10.34 -14.13 -6.71
C HIS A 55 -10.66 -12.93 -5.81
N THR A 56 -10.67 -13.08 -4.48
CA THR A 56 -10.84 -11.94 -3.56
C THR A 56 -9.74 -10.91 -3.77
N ALA A 57 -8.47 -11.33 -3.76
CA ALA A 57 -7.35 -10.42 -3.95
C ALA A 57 -7.39 -9.74 -5.33
N ALA A 58 -7.75 -10.48 -6.39
CA ALA A 58 -7.95 -9.90 -7.71
C ALA A 58 -9.03 -8.80 -7.71
N ALA A 59 -10.20 -9.06 -7.13
CA ALA A 59 -11.27 -8.07 -7.03
C ALA A 59 -10.88 -6.84 -6.18
N LEU A 60 -10.09 -7.04 -5.12
CA LEU A 60 -9.57 -5.95 -4.30
C LEU A 60 -8.49 -5.13 -5.04
N CYS A 61 -7.65 -5.75 -5.88
CA CYS A 61 -6.75 -5.03 -6.77
C CYS A 61 -7.52 -4.19 -7.80
N LEU A 62 -8.66 -4.68 -8.31
CA LEU A 62 -9.54 -3.88 -9.17
C LEU A 62 -10.05 -2.63 -8.45
N LEU A 63 -10.39 -2.76 -7.16
CA LEU A 63 -10.77 -1.62 -6.32
C LEU A 63 -9.64 -0.60 -6.20
N VAL A 64 -8.37 -1.04 -6.08
CA VAL A 64 -7.19 -0.15 -6.11
C VAL A 64 -7.08 0.58 -7.44
N VAL A 65 -7.31 -0.10 -8.57
CA VAL A 65 -7.34 0.54 -9.89
C VAL A 65 -8.41 1.61 -9.93
N THR A 66 -9.63 1.33 -9.47
CA THR A 66 -10.71 2.31 -9.39
C THR A 66 -10.31 3.52 -8.53
N GLN A 67 -9.69 3.30 -7.37
CA GLN A 67 -9.22 4.38 -6.51
C GLN A 67 -8.15 5.25 -7.18
N ALA A 68 -7.22 4.64 -7.92
CA ALA A 68 -6.19 5.37 -8.65
C ALA A 68 -6.80 6.24 -9.77
N LEU A 69 -7.79 5.73 -10.50
CA LEU A 69 -8.51 6.46 -11.53
C LEU A 69 -9.35 7.61 -10.96
N VAL A 70 -10.09 7.36 -9.87
CA VAL A 70 -10.85 8.39 -9.15
C VAL A 70 -9.94 9.48 -8.61
N ALA A 71 -8.73 9.13 -8.19
CA ALA A 71 -7.74 10.08 -7.72
C ALA A 71 -7.03 10.85 -8.86
N MET A 72 -7.23 10.52 -10.13
CA MET A 72 -6.48 11.08 -11.25
C MET A 72 -6.76 12.57 -11.53
N PRO A 73 -8.03 13.06 -11.47
CA PRO A 73 -8.33 14.48 -11.53
C PRO A 73 -7.66 15.27 -10.41
N GLU A 74 -7.34 16.53 -10.70
CA GLU A 74 -6.75 17.47 -9.73
C GLU A 74 -7.83 18.10 -8.84
N GLY A 75 -7.51 18.29 -7.57
CA GLY A 75 -8.46 18.76 -6.54
C GLY A 75 -9.11 17.63 -5.75
N ARG A 76 -9.73 17.99 -4.61
CA ARG A 76 -10.60 17.12 -3.82
C ARG A 76 -12.03 17.59 -3.99
N ASN A 77 -12.86 16.80 -4.66
CA ASN A 77 -14.29 17.05 -4.74
C ASN A 77 -15.08 16.09 -3.83
N ARG A 78 -16.35 16.41 -3.59
CA ARG A 78 -17.26 15.58 -2.76
C ARG A 78 -17.43 14.18 -3.35
N TRP A 79 -17.41 14.06 -4.68
CA TRP A 79 -17.51 12.80 -5.41
C TRP A 79 -16.35 11.85 -5.12
N GLN A 80 -15.10 12.33 -5.17
CA GLN A 80 -13.91 11.55 -4.84
C GLN A 80 -13.94 11.07 -3.39
N THR A 81 -14.39 11.93 -2.47
CA THR A 81 -14.54 11.56 -1.07
C THR A 81 -15.59 10.46 -0.91
N ALA A 82 -16.73 10.58 -1.59
CA ALA A 82 -17.79 9.56 -1.59
C ALA A 82 -17.31 8.24 -2.21
N ALA A 83 -16.59 8.27 -3.34
CA ALA A 83 -16.05 7.09 -4.00
C ALA A 83 -15.02 6.36 -3.14
N PHE A 84 -14.14 7.10 -2.44
CA PHE A 84 -13.24 6.50 -1.46
C PHE A 84 -14.00 5.95 -0.25
N ALA A 85 -15.06 6.62 0.20
CA ALA A 85 -15.87 6.12 1.33
C ALA A 85 -16.61 4.83 0.97
N ALA A 86 -17.11 4.74 -0.27
CA ALA A 86 -17.74 3.54 -0.83
C ALA A 86 -16.76 2.36 -0.98
N THR A 87 -15.45 2.59 -0.88
CA THR A 87 -14.46 1.49 -0.90
C THR A 87 -14.69 0.53 0.28
N VAL A 88 -14.98 1.03 1.48
CA VAL A 88 -15.16 0.17 2.67
C VAL A 88 -16.32 -0.82 2.51
N PRO A 89 -17.55 -0.39 2.17
CA PRO A 89 -18.62 -1.35 1.90
C PRO A 89 -18.33 -2.23 0.68
N ALA A 90 -17.63 -1.72 -0.35
CA ALA A 90 -17.23 -2.54 -1.50
C ALA A 90 -16.27 -3.67 -1.10
N ILE A 91 -15.32 -3.44 -0.19
CA ILE A 91 -14.43 -4.48 0.34
C ILE A 91 -15.25 -5.59 1.02
N ALA A 92 -16.21 -5.21 1.88
CA ALA A 92 -17.07 -6.17 2.56
C ALA A 92 -17.90 -7.00 1.56
N THR A 93 -18.52 -6.33 0.58
CA THR A 93 -19.28 -6.99 -0.48
C THR A 93 -18.42 -7.98 -1.28
N ILE A 94 -17.22 -7.57 -1.70
CA ILE A 94 -16.27 -8.45 -2.41
C ILE A 94 -15.91 -9.66 -1.55
N ALA A 95 -15.59 -9.45 -0.27
CA ALA A 95 -15.23 -10.51 0.64
C ALA A 95 -16.36 -11.54 0.81
N VAL A 96 -17.61 -11.09 0.93
CA VAL A 96 -18.79 -11.96 1.04
C VAL A 96 -18.98 -12.81 -0.23
N PHE A 97 -18.90 -12.20 -1.41
CA PHE A 97 -19.16 -12.92 -2.68
C PHE A 97 -18.01 -13.80 -3.15
N THR A 98 -16.77 -13.52 -2.75
CA THR A 98 -15.58 -14.24 -3.21
C THR A 98 -14.90 -15.04 -2.11
N TRP A 99 -15.59 -15.27 -0.99
CA TRP A 99 -15.01 -15.86 0.21
C TRP A 99 -14.35 -17.22 -0.06
N SER A 100 -13.07 -17.33 0.25
CA SER A 100 -12.28 -18.57 0.17
C SER A 100 -11.56 -18.90 1.48
N GLY A 101 -12.00 -18.31 2.59
CA GLY A 101 -11.44 -18.53 3.93
C GLY A 101 -10.42 -17.48 4.34
N LEU A 102 -9.35 -17.92 5.02
CA LEU A 102 -8.34 -17.03 5.61
C LEU A 102 -7.65 -16.10 4.59
N PRO A 103 -7.29 -16.53 3.36
CA PRO A 103 -6.72 -15.62 2.36
C PRO A 103 -7.63 -14.43 2.03
N SER A 104 -8.94 -14.65 1.90
CA SER A 104 -9.92 -13.58 1.67
C SER A 104 -9.96 -12.59 2.84
N ALA A 105 -9.91 -13.08 4.07
CA ALA A 105 -9.86 -12.21 5.25
C ALA A 105 -8.60 -11.33 5.28
N LEU A 106 -7.43 -11.93 5.04
CA LEU A 106 -6.15 -11.23 5.07
C LEU A 106 -6.05 -10.16 3.96
N SER A 107 -6.41 -10.51 2.72
CA SER A 107 -6.44 -9.54 1.62
C SER A 107 -7.44 -8.40 1.87
N SER A 108 -8.61 -8.70 2.45
CA SER A 108 -9.62 -7.70 2.83
C SER A 108 -9.14 -6.75 3.93
N LEU A 109 -8.42 -7.26 4.94
CA LEU A 109 -7.78 -6.41 5.95
C LEU A 109 -6.67 -5.57 5.33
N GLY A 110 -5.82 -6.17 4.49
CA GLY A 110 -4.75 -5.49 3.77
C GLY A 110 -5.26 -4.29 2.98
N ILE A 111 -6.30 -4.46 2.16
CA ILE A 111 -6.88 -3.35 1.38
C ILE A 111 -7.57 -2.29 2.26
N THR A 112 -8.17 -2.71 3.39
CA THR A 112 -8.82 -1.81 4.33
C THR A 112 -7.79 -0.87 4.95
N PHE A 113 -6.70 -1.41 5.49
CA PHE A 113 -5.60 -0.60 6.05
C PHE A 113 -4.92 0.26 4.99
N SER A 114 -4.70 -0.26 3.77
CA SER A 114 -4.19 0.52 2.64
C SER A 114 -5.08 1.71 2.29
N THR A 115 -6.40 1.54 2.37
CA THR A 115 -7.37 2.61 2.12
C THR A 115 -7.39 3.62 3.25
N LEU A 116 -7.39 3.17 4.51
CA LEU A 116 -7.30 4.04 5.67
C LEU A 116 -6.02 4.87 5.67
N ALA A 117 -4.89 4.28 5.22
CA ALA A 117 -3.63 4.99 5.07
C ALA A 117 -3.73 6.15 4.08
N ARG A 118 -4.41 5.96 2.94
CA ARG A 118 -4.63 6.99 1.92
C ARG A 118 -5.49 8.17 2.42
N TRP A 119 -6.23 8.00 3.51
CA TRP A 119 -7.00 9.07 4.15
C TRP A 119 -6.24 9.86 5.19
N GLN A 120 -5.06 9.38 5.62
CA GLN A 120 -4.27 10.11 6.61
C GLN A 120 -3.59 11.33 5.97
N SER A 121 -3.76 12.49 6.60
CA SER A 121 -2.96 13.69 6.31
C SER A 121 -1.58 13.65 6.98
N ASP A 122 -1.48 12.94 8.10
CA ASP A 122 -0.22 12.74 8.82
C ASP A 122 0.58 11.62 8.15
N ALA A 123 1.76 11.98 7.67
CA ALA A 123 2.67 11.11 6.95
C ALA A 123 3.17 9.93 7.82
N VAL A 124 3.35 10.13 9.14
CA VAL A 124 3.76 9.06 10.07
C VAL A 124 2.64 8.04 10.23
N ARG A 125 1.41 8.51 10.48
CA ARG A 125 0.23 7.64 10.61
C ARG A 125 -0.05 6.87 9.31
N MET A 126 0.04 7.56 8.16
CA MET A 126 -0.08 6.94 6.84
C MET A 126 0.88 5.76 6.71
N ARG A 127 2.17 5.94 7.04
CA ARG A 127 3.18 4.88 6.90
C ARG A 127 2.97 3.72 7.86
N LEU A 128 2.57 4.00 9.10
CA LEU A 128 2.25 2.93 10.06
C LEU A 128 1.09 2.06 9.55
N LEU A 129 0.04 2.68 9.02
CA LEU A 129 -1.08 1.94 8.42
C LEU A 129 -0.65 1.14 7.19
N LEU A 130 0.23 1.69 6.34
CA LEU A 130 0.80 0.95 5.20
C LEU A 130 1.67 -0.24 5.64
N LEU A 131 2.38 -0.13 6.76
CA LEU A 131 3.16 -1.26 7.30
C LEU A 131 2.23 -2.37 7.82
N VAL A 132 1.15 -2.00 8.51
CA VAL A 132 0.11 -2.96 8.95
C VAL A 132 -0.55 -3.61 7.74
N ALA A 133 -0.92 -2.82 6.72
CA ALA A 133 -1.46 -3.34 5.47
C ALA A 133 -0.49 -4.32 4.80
N GLY A 134 0.81 -3.96 4.72
CA GLY A 134 1.85 -4.79 4.15
C GLY A 134 1.99 -6.14 4.87
N ALA A 135 1.86 -6.17 6.20
CA ALA A 135 1.87 -7.44 6.95
C ALA A 135 0.73 -8.36 6.52
N PHE A 136 -0.50 -7.84 6.41
CA PHE A 136 -1.65 -8.62 5.95
C PHE A 136 -1.50 -9.10 4.50
N TRP A 137 -1.00 -8.25 3.61
CA TRP A 137 -0.75 -8.62 2.21
C TRP A 137 0.35 -9.68 2.08
N ILE A 138 1.46 -9.54 2.81
CA ILE A 138 2.53 -10.56 2.84
C ILE A 138 1.98 -11.90 3.33
N SER A 139 1.20 -11.90 4.42
CA SER A 139 0.57 -13.12 4.93
C SER A 139 -0.39 -13.74 3.91
N HIS A 140 -1.22 -12.94 3.24
CA HIS A 140 -2.07 -13.41 2.14
C HIS A 140 -1.23 -14.05 1.03
N ASN A 141 -0.18 -13.36 0.57
CA ASN A 141 0.65 -13.79 -0.55
C ASN A 141 1.43 -15.07 -0.24
N ALA A 142 1.81 -15.27 1.03
CA ALA A 142 2.39 -16.52 1.49
C ALA A 142 1.38 -17.67 1.41
N LEU A 143 0.10 -17.46 1.78
CA LEU A 143 -0.92 -18.50 1.70
C LEU A 143 -1.31 -18.87 0.27
N VAL A 144 -1.30 -17.91 -0.66
CA VAL A 144 -1.57 -18.16 -2.10
C VAL A 144 -0.32 -18.53 -2.88
N MET A 145 0.82 -18.74 -2.20
CA MET A 145 2.11 -19.12 -2.78
C MET A 145 2.58 -18.18 -3.90
N SER A 146 2.40 -16.87 -3.71
CA SER A 146 2.84 -15.83 -4.66
C SER A 146 4.17 -15.18 -4.21
N PRO A 147 5.33 -15.65 -4.68
CA PRO A 147 6.61 -15.07 -4.30
C PRO A 147 6.80 -13.63 -4.81
N PHE A 148 6.31 -13.32 -6.02
CA PHE A 148 6.47 -11.98 -6.61
C PHE A 148 5.60 -10.92 -5.95
N ALA A 149 4.34 -11.24 -5.61
CA ALA A 149 3.50 -10.31 -4.87
C ALA A 149 4.06 -10.11 -3.45
N MET A 150 4.49 -11.18 -2.78
CA MET A 150 5.15 -11.09 -1.49
C MET A 150 6.41 -10.21 -1.53
N ALA A 151 7.24 -10.33 -2.58
CA ALA A 151 8.40 -9.47 -2.77
C ALA A 151 8.04 -8.00 -2.98
N SER A 152 6.96 -7.72 -3.72
CA SER A 152 6.44 -6.36 -3.92
C SER A 152 6.00 -5.72 -2.61
N ASP A 153 5.23 -6.44 -1.80
CA ASP A 153 4.76 -5.93 -0.51
C ASP A 153 5.92 -5.79 0.49
N ALA A 154 6.89 -6.69 0.47
CA ALA A 154 8.11 -6.58 1.27
C ALA A 154 8.94 -5.34 0.87
N PHE A 155 9.10 -5.08 -0.43
CA PHE A 155 9.77 -3.89 -0.94
C PHE A 155 9.03 -2.61 -0.51
N SER A 156 7.71 -2.58 -0.66
CA SER A 156 6.85 -1.47 -0.23
C SER A 156 6.96 -1.24 1.29
N ALA A 157 6.93 -2.30 2.09
CA ALA A 157 7.09 -2.23 3.54
C ALA A 157 8.47 -1.69 3.92
N ALA A 158 9.54 -2.17 3.29
CA ALA A 158 10.90 -1.68 3.52
C ALA A 158 11.02 -0.19 3.17
N ALA A 159 10.47 0.23 2.02
CA ALA A 159 10.47 1.64 1.61
C ALA A 159 9.69 2.53 2.61
N ASN A 160 8.53 2.08 3.09
CA ASN A 160 7.74 2.80 4.09
C ASN A 160 8.47 2.88 5.44
N LEU A 161 9.13 1.81 5.86
CA LEU A 161 9.91 1.77 7.10
C LEU A 161 11.10 2.74 7.07
N LEU A 162 11.85 2.76 5.96
CA LEU A 162 12.98 3.68 5.78
C LEU A 162 12.52 5.15 5.83
N ARG A 163 11.41 5.47 5.16
CA ARG A 163 10.84 6.83 5.18
C ARG A 163 10.35 7.22 6.57
N LEU A 164 9.68 6.31 7.28
CA LEU A 164 9.22 6.51 8.65
C LEU A 164 10.39 6.79 9.61
N ARG A 165 11.49 6.03 9.48
CA ARG A 165 12.71 6.27 10.26
C ARG A 165 13.31 7.66 9.97
N GLY A 166 13.33 8.07 8.71
CA GLY A 166 13.79 9.40 8.30
C GLY A 166 12.95 10.53 8.90
N GLU A 167 11.63 10.40 8.92
CA GLU A 167 10.73 11.40 9.51
C GLU A 167 10.88 11.52 11.02
N ARG A 168 10.97 10.39 11.73
CA ARG A 168 11.21 10.40 13.18
C ARG A 168 12.55 11.02 13.53
N ARG A 169 13.60 10.76 12.73
CA ARG A 169 14.92 11.38 12.91
C ARG A 169 14.90 12.89 12.70
N LYS A 170 14.08 13.41 11.78
CA LYS A 170 13.93 14.86 11.57
C LYS A 170 13.11 15.53 12.68
N ALA A 171 12.14 14.82 13.26
CA ALA A 171 11.31 15.34 14.35
C ALA A 171 12.04 15.40 15.71
N ALA A 172 12.99 14.48 15.98
CA ALA A 172 13.68 14.41 17.27
C ALA A 172 14.52 15.66 17.62
N PRO A 173 15.36 16.23 16.73
CA PRO A 173 16.10 17.46 17.01
C PRO A 173 15.20 18.67 17.23
N ALA A 174 14.10 18.77 16.48
CA ALA A 174 13.13 19.87 16.61
C ALA A 174 12.41 19.82 17.96
N ALA A 175 12.01 18.63 18.42
CA ALA A 175 11.37 18.45 19.72
C ALA A 175 12.30 18.84 20.88
N VAL A 176 13.59 18.44 20.81
CA VAL A 176 14.60 18.79 21.82
C VAL A 176 14.88 20.29 21.84
N ALA A 177 14.98 20.94 20.68
CA ALA A 177 15.17 22.39 20.60
C ALA A 177 13.98 23.17 21.20
N THR A 178 12.75 22.73 20.92
CA THR A 178 11.53 23.35 21.47
C THR A 178 11.42 23.16 22.99
N ALA A 179 11.79 21.97 23.49
CA ALA A 179 11.83 21.69 24.92
C ALA A 179 12.87 22.56 25.64
N ASN A 180 14.07 22.75 25.06
CA ASN A 180 15.11 23.60 25.62
C ASN A 180 14.73 25.08 25.63
N ALA A 181 14.05 25.57 24.58
CA ALA A 181 13.56 26.95 24.52
C ALA A 181 12.50 27.27 25.59
N ASN A 182 11.64 26.30 25.91
CA ASN A 182 10.66 26.43 26.99
C ASN A 182 11.27 26.25 28.39
N ALA A 183 12.44 25.64 28.49
CA ALA A 183 13.16 25.44 29.75
C ALA A 183 14.01 26.66 30.16
N THR A 184 14.30 27.60 29.25
CA THR A 184 14.92 28.89 29.59
C THR A 184 13.91 29.79 30.34
N PRO A 185 14.06 30.04 31.64
CA PRO A 185 13.13 30.89 32.38
C PRO A 185 13.20 32.34 31.86
N LYS A 186 12.03 32.99 31.71
CA LYS A 186 11.85 34.40 31.28
C LYS A 186 12.49 35.46 32.22
N GLY A 187 13.38 35.08 33.14
CA GLY A 187 13.81 35.89 34.28
C GLY A 187 15.22 36.48 34.23
N LEU A 188 15.97 36.38 33.12
CA LEU A 188 17.37 36.83 33.07
C LEU A 188 17.63 38.04 32.15
N ALA A 189 16.57 38.77 31.76
CA ALA A 189 16.68 39.98 30.94
C ALA A 189 16.48 41.29 31.74
N ALA A 190 16.60 41.26 33.07
CA ALA A 190 16.53 42.45 33.91
C ALA A 190 17.57 42.38 35.04
N ALA A 191 18.81 42.80 34.73
CA ALA A 191 19.80 43.23 35.71
C ALA A 191 20.74 44.23 35.02
#